data_AF-A0AAN9ADZ8-F1
#
_entry.id   AF-A0AAN9ADZ8-F1
#
_cell.length_a   1.000
_cell.length_b   1.000
_cell.length_c   1.000
_cell.angle_alpha   90.00
_cell.angle_beta   90.00
_cell.angle_gamma   90.00
#
_symmetry.space_group_name_H-M   'P 1'
#
loop_
_entity.id
_entity.type
_entity.pdbx_description
1 polymer ?
#
loop_
_entity_poly.entity_id
_entity_poly.type
_entity_poly.pdbx_seq_one_letter_code
_entity_poly.pdbx_strand_id
1 'polypeptide(L)'
;MKFKQQALEGDPRKARMNLDDPNPDNLPGPLRVCALAMQQIKDFKEHLPLVAVLCNKGLRARHWKSLNKAAGFDITPNAGTSLRKVVQMELGGFLKEFEVVSCGASREYSLELSLANMRQAWCDTHLVHTIHPEVGVQILAGLDEAREIVEDHLITTHTIKNSPFVGPFIDDVKEWQCVLRKVQEALSIWMKVQSVWVELTPIFTTPDFPPQLPDETQVYLEVTKKWKDVMDLTVKAKNLLVVVTDDKVLSEVTECLENTLIMQKAVLNYLDNKRRVFPRLYFLSNEELTSLLCEKDVNLLQNHLRKCFDGVHSLHLDDQKAIYAVSSIEGEVVLLNKKVPTHHARDSIEHWLLEFQKSIRDTLQTKTCAGVERWTRKGGGGTDMDSLLPPWPLQVTLAVRHIFWTAEVQQAIGGGTQALQECAARVEVGLGLQ
;
A
#
# COMPACT_ATOMS: atom_id res chain seq x y z
N MET A 1 55.08 73.45 21.53
CA MET A 1 55.30 74.91 21.35
C MET A 1 55.53 75.36 19.89
N LYS A 2 55.83 74.49 18.91
CA LYS A 2 56.03 74.90 17.49
C LYS A 2 54.77 75.32 16.73
N PHE A 3 53.58 74.87 17.13
CA PHE A 3 52.30 75.21 16.45
C PHE A 3 51.82 76.65 16.67
N LYS A 4 52.21 77.30 17.78
CA LYS A 4 51.83 78.69 18.03
C LYS A 4 52.63 79.68 17.18
N GLN A 5 53.87 79.35 16.77
CA GLN A 5 54.68 80.22 15.92
C GLN A 5 54.24 80.18 14.45
N GLN A 6 53.80 79.04 13.92
CA GLN A 6 53.32 78.94 12.53
C GLN A 6 51.91 79.52 12.31
N ALA A 7 51.14 79.77 13.36
CA ALA A 7 49.82 80.39 13.27
C ALA A 7 49.85 81.94 13.26
N LEU A 8 51.01 82.54 13.57
CA LEU A 8 51.16 84.00 13.66
C LEU A 8 51.59 84.67 12.34
N GLU A 9 52.08 83.92 11.35
CA GLU A 9 52.58 84.47 10.08
C GLU A 9 51.85 83.94 8.81
N GLY A 10 50.71 83.25 8.95
CA GLY A 10 49.95 82.79 7.79
C GLY A 10 48.53 82.34 8.14
N ASP A 11 47.63 82.44 7.14
CA ASP A 11 46.20 82.09 7.19
C ASP A 11 45.94 80.83 8.06
N PRO A 12 45.16 80.95 9.16
CA PRO A 12 44.93 79.86 10.11
C PRO A 12 44.28 78.62 9.50
N ARG A 13 43.83 78.70 8.23
CA ARG A 13 43.25 77.59 7.46
C ARG A 13 44.29 76.73 6.71
N LYS A 14 45.57 77.10 6.72
CA LYS A 14 46.67 76.39 5.99
C LYS A 14 47.73 75.78 6.91
N ALA A 15 47.37 75.34 8.11
CA ALA A 15 48.19 74.34 8.79
C ALA A 15 48.16 73.07 7.92
N ARG A 16 49.23 72.79 7.15
CA ARG A 16 49.43 71.52 6.45
C ARG A 16 49.56 70.43 7.50
N MET A 17 48.43 69.90 7.96
CA MET A 17 48.38 68.75 8.86
C MET A 17 48.64 67.50 8.02
N ASN A 18 49.59 66.69 8.43
CA ASN A 18 49.88 65.43 7.77
C ASN A 18 48.76 64.45 8.14
N LEU A 19 47.82 64.22 7.22
CA LEU A 19 46.65 63.35 7.44
C LEU A 19 47.02 61.86 7.47
N ASP A 20 48.25 61.53 7.06
CA ASP A 20 48.81 60.17 7.00
C ASP A 20 49.71 59.85 8.20
N ASP A 21 49.63 60.62 9.30
CA ASP A 21 50.41 60.32 10.51
C ASP A 21 49.89 59.03 11.18
N PRO A 22 50.72 57.99 11.35
CA PRO A 22 50.31 56.73 11.97
C PRO A 22 50.01 56.87 13.46
N ASN A 23 50.38 57.99 14.11
CA ASN A 23 50.03 58.25 15.50
C ASN A 23 48.68 59.00 15.61
N PRO A 24 47.63 58.35 16.16
CA PRO A 24 46.29 58.94 16.27
C PRO A 24 46.22 60.22 17.11
N ASP A 25 47.20 60.48 17.98
CA ASP A 25 47.28 61.71 18.79
C ASP A 25 47.61 62.97 17.96
N ASN A 26 48.18 62.79 16.77
CA ASN A 26 48.56 63.88 15.86
C ASN A 26 47.45 64.23 14.84
N LEU A 27 46.33 63.50 14.84
CA LEU A 27 45.22 63.69 13.90
C LEU A 27 44.25 64.81 14.34
N PRO A 28 43.57 65.48 13.40
CA PRO A 28 42.49 66.43 13.71
C PRO A 28 41.38 65.80 14.55
N GLY A 29 40.75 66.59 15.44
CA GLY A 29 39.78 66.12 16.44
C GLY A 29 38.76 65.08 15.93
N PRO A 30 38.03 65.32 14.82
CA PRO A 30 37.10 64.34 14.26
C PRO A 30 37.76 63.05 13.74
N LEU A 31 38.92 63.16 13.08
CA LEU A 31 39.68 62.01 12.56
C LEU A 31 40.27 61.17 13.70
N ARG A 32 40.71 61.82 14.79
CA ARG A 32 41.18 61.14 16.00
C ARG A 32 40.07 60.33 16.66
N VAL A 33 38.85 60.87 16.75
CA VAL A 33 37.69 60.13 17.30
C VAL A 33 37.35 58.93 16.41
N CYS A 34 37.36 59.09 15.09
CA CYS A 34 37.16 57.97 14.16
C CYS A 34 38.26 56.91 14.30
N ALA A 35 39.53 57.31 14.39
CA ALA A 35 40.66 56.39 14.56
C ALA A 35 40.56 55.60 15.87
N LEU A 36 40.25 56.28 16.99
CA LEU A 36 40.03 55.64 18.29
C LEU A 36 38.83 54.69 18.27
N ALA A 37 37.72 55.08 17.63
CA ALA A 37 36.54 54.21 17.50
C ALA A 37 36.85 52.98 16.63
N MET A 38 37.57 53.14 15.52
CA MET A 38 38.02 52.02 14.69
C MET A 38 38.96 51.08 15.45
N GLN A 39 39.82 51.62 16.31
CA GLN A 39 40.69 50.84 17.18
C GLN A 39 39.87 50.06 18.21
N GLN A 40 38.93 50.71 18.91
CA GLN A 40 38.01 50.05 19.84
C GLN A 40 37.19 48.93 19.18
N ILE A 41 36.74 49.12 17.93
CA ILE A 41 36.03 48.08 17.17
C ILE A 41 36.97 46.92 16.82
N LYS A 42 38.23 47.20 16.45
CA LYS A 42 39.23 46.15 16.18
C LYS A 42 39.53 45.34 17.43
N ASP A 43 39.77 46.01 18.55
CA ASP A 43 40.05 45.38 19.84
C ASP A 43 38.85 44.51 20.28
N PHE A 44 37.62 45.01 20.12
CA PHE A 44 36.41 44.24 20.42
C PHE A 44 36.23 43.03 19.47
N LYS A 45 36.65 43.15 18.21
CA LYS A 45 36.56 42.06 17.23
C LYS A 45 37.33 40.82 17.67
N GLU A 46 38.42 40.99 18.42
CA GLU A 46 39.21 39.87 18.97
C GLU A 46 38.45 39.07 20.03
N HIS A 47 37.48 39.70 20.70
CA HIS A 47 36.64 39.04 21.71
C HIS A 47 35.41 38.34 21.11
N LEU A 48 35.04 38.59 19.84
CA LEU A 48 33.86 38.00 19.22
C LEU A 48 33.80 36.46 19.27
N PRO A 49 34.91 35.72 19.05
CA PRO A 49 34.89 34.25 19.17
C PRO A 49 34.47 33.80 20.57
N LEU A 50 35.00 34.45 21.62
CA LEU A 50 34.65 34.16 23.00
C LEU A 50 33.16 34.44 23.27
N VAL A 51 32.64 35.54 22.73
CA VAL A 51 31.21 35.88 22.84
C VAL A 51 30.34 34.82 22.14
N ALA A 52 30.72 34.41 20.93
CA ALA A 52 29.99 33.37 20.19
C ALA A 52 29.94 32.04 20.96
N VAL A 53 31.05 31.67 21.60
CA VAL A 53 31.18 30.45 22.41
C VAL A 53 30.30 30.50 23.65
N LEU A 54 30.29 31.64 24.38
CA LEU A 54 29.53 31.83 25.63
C LEU A 54 28.04 32.15 25.42
N CYS A 55 27.67 32.69 24.26
CA CYS A 55 26.28 32.99 23.90
C CYS A 55 25.61 31.86 23.10
N ASN A 56 26.18 30.65 23.13
CA ASN A 56 25.60 29.49 22.45
C ASN A 56 24.29 29.05 23.13
N LYS A 57 23.20 28.98 22.35
CA LYS A 57 21.85 28.59 22.80
C LYS A 57 21.78 27.14 23.32
N GLY A 58 22.73 26.29 22.92
CA GLY A 58 22.87 24.92 23.39
C GLY A 58 23.50 24.80 24.79
N LEU A 59 24.02 25.89 25.36
CA LEU A 59 24.58 25.85 26.71
C LEU A 59 23.48 25.55 27.74
N ARG A 60 23.79 24.61 28.63
CA ARG A 60 22.94 24.14 29.73
C ARG A 60 23.76 24.18 31.00
N ALA A 61 23.12 24.00 32.15
CA ALA A 61 23.81 24.01 33.45
C ALA A 61 25.03 23.06 33.51
N ARG A 62 24.96 21.90 32.85
CA ARG A 62 26.08 20.96 32.70
C ARG A 62 27.29 21.55 31.97
N HIS A 63 27.05 22.30 30.89
CA HIS A 63 28.10 22.95 30.10
C HIS A 63 28.77 24.08 30.89
N TRP A 64 27.97 24.89 31.60
CA TRP A 64 28.49 25.93 32.49
C TRP A 64 29.38 25.37 33.61
N LYS A 65 29.02 24.22 34.19
CA LYS A 65 29.91 23.52 35.15
C LYS A 65 31.26 23.12 34.54
N SER A 66 31.28 22.64 33.30
CA SER A 66 32.52 22.30 32.59
C SER A 66 33.36 23.54 32.26
N LEU A 67 32.72 24.63 31.83
CA LEU A 67 33.38 25.91 31.58
C LEU A 67 33.99 26.50 32.87
N ASN A 68 33.25 26.45 33.98
CA ASN A 68 33.73 26.89 35.29
C ASN A 68 34.95 26.07 35.76
N LYS A 69 34.96 24.76 35.51
CA LYS A 69 36.09 23.89 35.85
C LYS A 69 37.34 24.23 35.05
N ALA A 70 37.20 24.59 33.77
CA ALA A 70 38.30 25.04 32.92
C ALA A 70 38.83 26.42 33.35
N ALA A 71 37.93 27.35 33.68
CA ALA A 71 38.29 28.71 34.12
C ALA A 71 38.89 28.74 35.54
N GLY A 72 38.52 27.79 36.41
CA GLY A 72 38.89 27.79 37.83
C GLY A 72 38.04 28.70 38.72
N PHE A 73 37.04 29.38 38.16
CA PHE A 73 36.09 30.25 38.85
C PHE A 73 34.72 30.23 38.15
N ASP A 74 33.68 30.72 38.83
CA ASP A 74 32.32 30.71 38.29
C ASP A 74 32.11 31.82 37.25
N ILE A 75 31.84 31.41 36.01
CA ILE A 75 31.54 32.27 34.87
C ILE A 75 30.06 32.19 34.45
N THR A 76 29.21 31.53 35.24
CA THR A 76 27.79 31.35 34.91
C THR A 76 27.08 32.72 34.82
N PRO A 77 26.40 33.03 33.71
CA PRO A 77 25.68 34.29 33.58
C PRO A 77 24.54 34.40 34.60
N ASN A 78 24.42 35.55 35.25
CA ASN A 78 23.29 35.91 36.11
C ASN A 78 22.66 37.24 35.64
N ALA A 79 21.60 37.69 36.30
CA ALA A 79 20.86 38.91 35.92
C ALA A 79 21.74 40.18 35.88
N GLY A 80 22.91 40.17 36.54
CA GLY A 80 23.88 41.27 36.54
C GLY A 80 25.09 41.07 35.61
N THR A 81 25.14 39.98 34.84
CA THR A 81 26.25 39.68 33.91
C THR A 81 26.10 40.48 32.63
N SER A 82 26.91 41.52 32.48
CA SER A 82 27.03 42.30 31.23
C SER A 82 28.20 41.82 30.40
N LEU A 83 28.13 41.96 29.08
CA LEU A 83 29.24 41.64 28.16
C LEU A 83 30.56 42.30 28.56
N ARG A 84 30.51 43.56 29.04
CA ARG A 84 31.68 44.30 29.53
C ARG A 84 32.40 43.57 30.68
N LYS A 85 31.64 42.97 31.60
CA LYS A 85 32.21 42.21 32.73
C LYS A 85 32.88 40.93 32.24
N VAL A 86 32.31 40.26 31.24
CA VAL A 86 32.87 39.03 30.65
C VAL A 86 34.18 39.32 29.91
N VAL A 87 34.27 40.45 29.18
CA VAL A 87 35.51 40.88 28.52
C VAL A 87 36.60 41.23 29.55
N GLN A 88 36.23 41.86 30.67
CA GLN A 88 37.16 42.19 31.77
C GLN A 88 37.71 40.96 32.52
N MET A 89 37.11 39.78 32.35
CA MET A 89 37.58 38.53 32.96
C MET A 89 38.75 37.87 32.19
N GLU A 90 39.20 38.47 31.09
CA GLU A 90 40.37 38.03 30.29
C GLU A 90 40.35 36.54 29.93
N LEU A 91 39.18 36.01 29.57
CA LEU A 91 38.96 34.59 29.26
C LEU A 91 39.59 34.11 27.94
N GLY A 92 40.34 34.97 27.23
CA GLY A 92 40.94 34.66 25.93
C GLY A 92 41.90 33.47 25.97
N GLY A 93 42.59 33.26 27.10
CA GLY A 93 43.49 32.11 27.29
C GLY A 93 42.80 30.74 27.29
N PHE A 94 41.52 30.70 27.67
CA PHE A 94 40.73 29.46 27.77
C PHE A 94 39.88 29.19 26.53
N LEU A 95 39.97 30.04 25.49
CA LEU A 95 39.09 30.00 24.32
C LEU A 95 39.03 28.61 23.68
N LYS A 96 40.16 27.92 23.53
CA LYS A 96 40.22 26.57 22.93
C LYS A 96 39.43 25.53 23.75
N GLU A 97 39.50 25.59 25.07
CA GLU A 97 38.76 24.67 25.93
C GLU A 97 37.27 24.98 25.92
N PHE A 98 36.92 26.27 25.92
CA PHE A 98 35.53 26.70 25.83
C PHE A 98 34.90 26.36 24.47
N GLU A 99 35.67 26.45 23.38
CA GLU A 99 35.25 26.03 22.04
C GLU A 99 34.87 24.55 22.01
N VAL A 100 35.63 23.67 22.68
CA VAL A 100 35.31 22.23 22.75
C VAL A 100 33.97 22.02 23.46
N VAL A 101 33.76 22.65 24.61
CA VAL A 101 32.51 22.53 25.38
C VAL A 101 31.32 23.11 24.60
N SER A 102 31.50 24.28 23.98
CA SER A 102 30.45 24.93 23.19
C SER A 102 30.14 24.17 21.90
N CYS A 103 31.14 23.55 21.26
CA CYS A 103 30.91 22.66 20.12
C CYS A 103 30.07 21.44 20.51
N GLY A 104 30.39 20.80 21.65
CA GLY A 104 29.57 19.72 22.22
C GLY A 104 28.14 20.17 22.49
N ALA A 105 27.97 21.32 23.13
CA ALA A 105 26.66 21.90 23.42
C ALA A 105 25.82 22.19 22.15
N SER A 106 26.45 22.67 21.07
CA SER A 106 25.78 22.86 19.78
C SER A 106 25.30 21.53 19.17
N ARG A 107 26.12 20.48 19.27
CA ARG A 107 25.74 19.14 18.79
C ARG A 107 24.58 18.57 19.60
N GLU A 108 24.64 18.64 20.92
CA GLU A 108 23.53 18.24 21.81
C GLU A 108 22.24 18.99 21.44
N TYR A 109 22.31 20.31 21.31
CA TYR A 109 21.15 21.14 20.97
C TYR A 109 20.53 20.79 19.62
N SER A 110 21.36 20.45 18.61
CA SER A 110 20.85 20.02 17.30
C SER A 110 20.06 18.71 17.37
N LEU A 111 20.48 17.79 18.25
CA LEU A 111 19.79 16.52 18.47
C LEU A 111 18.49 16.72 19.27
N GLU A 112 18.53 17.56 20.31
CA GLU A 112 17.33 17.96 21.08
C GLU A 112 16.29 18.60 20.15
N LEU A 113 16.72 19.51 19.27
CA LEU A 113 15.84 20.18 18.30
C LEU A 113 15.26 19.18 17.28
N SER A 114 16.07 18.25 16.79
CA SER A 114 15.59 17.19 15.89
C SER A 114 14.50 16.34 16.57
N LEU A 115 14.70 15.93 17.83
CA LEU A 115 13.72 15.19 18.60
C LEU A 115 12.42 15.99 18.82
N ALA A 116 12.53 17.28 19.13
CA ALA A 116 11.38 18.16 19.30
C ALA A 116 10.59 18.35 17.99
N ASN A 117 11.29 18.52 16.87
CA ASN A 117 10.67 18.64 15.55
C ASN A 117 9.92 17.35 15.16
N MET A 118 10.52 16.17 15.42
CA MET A 118 9.84 14.90 15.19
C MET A 118 8.54 14.80 16.02
N ARG A 119 8.58 15.18 17.30
CA ARG A 119 7.37 15.18 18.17
C ARG A 119 6.29 16.14 17.65
N GLN A 120 6.69 17.33 17.19
CA GLN A 120 5.76 18.33 16.67
C GLN A 120 5.10 17.86 15.37
N ALA A 121 5.86 17.24 14.46
CA ALA A 121 5.32 16.72 13.21
C ALA A 121 4.12 15.77 13.46
N TRP A 122 4.22 14.90 14.47
CA TRP A 122 3.13 13.99 14.85
C TRP A 122 1.91 14.66 15.49
N CYS A 123 2.06 15.86 16.06
CA CYS A 123 0.92 16.63 16.55
C CYS A 123 0.08 17.20 15.40
N ASP A 124 0.71 17.46 14.25
CA ASP A 124 0.10 18.06 13.06
C ASP A 124 -0.36 17.00 12.04
N THR A 125 0.02 15.73 12.23
CA THR A 125 -0.42 14.60 11.40
C THR A 125 -1.87 14.21 11.71
N HIS A 126 -2.72 14.21 10.68
CA HIS A 126 -4.10 13.72 10.74
C HIS A 126 -4.28 12.54 9.78
N LEU A 127 -5.01 11.51 10.21
CA LEU A 127 -5.41 10.43 9.32
C LEU A 127 -6.56 10.89 8.43
N VAL A 128 -6.51 10.48 7.16
CA VAL A 128 -7.62 10.72 6.23
C VAL A 128 -8.62 9.59 6.38
N HIS A 129 -9.89 9.94 6.51
CA HIS A 129 -10.98 8.98 6.63
C HIS A 129 -11.89 9.06 5.40
N THR A 130 -12.32 7.91 4.91
CA THR A 130 -13.34 7.78 3.88
C THR A 130 -14.41 6.80 4.34
N ILE A 131 -15.61 6.85 3.76
CA ILE A 131 -16.71 5.98 4.16
C ILE A 131 -16.79 4.82 3.17
N HIS A 132 -16.81 3.58 3.68
CA HIS A 132 -17.04 2.41 2.85
C HIS A 132 -18.49 2.43 2.30
N PRO A 133 -18.70 2.37 0.98
CA PRO A 133 -20.00 2.64 0.37
C PRO A 133 -21.09 1.63 0.75
N GLU A 134 -20.73 0.37 0.99
CA GLU A 134 -21.71 -0.71 1.25
C GLU A 134 -22.13 -0.81 2.72
N VAL A 135 -21.22 -0.50 3.65
CA VAL A 135 -21.41 -0.73 5.09
C VAL A 135 -21.59 0.58 5.86
N GLY A 136 -21.19 1.72 5.27
CA GLY A 136 -21.25 3.03 5.91
C GLY A 136 -20.26 3.21 7.07
N VAL A 137 -19.26 2.33 7.19
CA VAL A 137 -18.21 2.41 8.20
C VAL A 137 -17.04 3.22 7.67
N GLN A 138 -16.41 4.02 8.54
CA GLN A 138 -15.23 4.78 8.19
C GLN A 138 -14.01 3.87 8.03
N ILE A 139 -13.22 4.11 6.99
CA ILE A 139 -11.96 3.44 6.69
C ILE A 139 -10.86 4.48 6.53
N LEU A 140 -9.63 4.06 6.80
CA LEU A 140 -8.44 4.88 6.69
C LEU A 140 -7.98 4.95 5.24
N ALA A 141 -7.67 6.16 4.78
CA ALA A 141 -7.06 6.44 3.50
C ALA A 141 -5.73 7.19 3.72
N GLY A 142 -4.82 7.13 2.75
CA GLY A 142 -3.56 7.90 2.81
C GLY A 142 -2.59 7.47 3.92
N LEU A 143 -2.65 6.21 4.37
CA LEU A 143 -1.76 5.70 5.43
C LEU A 143 -0.29 5.59 5.01
N ASP A 144 0.00 5.66 3.71
CA ASP A 144 1.36 5.59 3.18
C ASP A 144 2.23 6.75 3.67
N GLU A 145 1.71 7.97 3.71
CA GLU A 145 2.42 9.15 4.21
C GLU A 145 2.75 9.00 5.70
N ALA A 146 1.77 8.58 6.50
CA ALA A 146 1.98 8.34 7.92
C ALA A 146 3.05 7.26 8.16
N ARG A 147 3.06 6.19 7.35
CA ARG A 147 4.06 5.12 7.42
C ARG A 147 5.46 5.62 7.06
N GLU A 148 5.60 6.40 6.00
CA GLU A 148 6.87 7.00 5.59
C GLU A 148 7.45 7.89 6.71
N ILE A 149 6.60 8.73 7.33
CA ILE A 149 6.99 9.56 8.47
C ILE A 149 7.48 8.70 9.66
N VAL A 150 6.83 7.56 9.97
CA VAL A 150 7.31 6.65 11.03
C VAL A 150 8.69 6.10 10.71
N GLU A 151 8.90 5.59 9.49
CA GLU A 151 10.17 4.98 9.09
C GLU A 151 11.32 5.99 9.14
N ASP A 152 11.11 7.19 8.59
CA ASP A 152 12.10 8.26 8.60
C ASP A 152 12.45 8.72 10.03
N HIS A 153 11.43 8.86 10.88
CA HIS A 153 11.64 9.21 12.28
C HIS A 153 12.30 8.09 13.08
N LEU A 154 12.05 6.81 12.77
CA LEU A 154 12.74 5.67 13.37
C LEU A 154 14.23 5.66 13.01
N ILE A 155 14.57 5.90 11.73
CA ILE A 155 15.96 6.01 11.25
C ILE A 155 16.64 7.20 11.95
N THR A 156 15.99 8.37 11.95
CA THR A 156 16.52 9.58 12.59
C THR A 156 16.75 9.36 14.09
N THR A 157 15.80 8.74 14.78
CA THR A 157 15.92 8.40 16.21
C THR A 157 17.06 7.42 16.46
N HIS A 158 17.27 6.45 15.56
CA HIS A 158 18.41 5.53 15.62
C HIS A 158 19.75 6.27 15.47
N THR A 159 19.85 7.21 14.52
CA THR A 159 21.03 8.07 14.35
C THR A 159 21.30 8.92 15.58
N ILE A 160 20.27 9.52 16.18
CA ILE A 160 20.39 10.31 17.41
C ILE A 160 20.90 9.42 18.57
N LYS A 161 20.33 8.23 18.73
CA LYS A 161 20.68 7.26 19.78
C LYS A 161 22.15 6.81 19.71
N ASN A 162 22.71 6.70 18.51
CA ASN A 162 24.10 6.28 18.32
C ASN A 162 25.10 7.46 18.33
N SER A 163 24.62 8.69 18.48
CA SER A 163 25.48 9.87 18.57
C SER A 163 26.26 9.90 19.89
N PRO A 164 27.55 10.26 19.89
CA PRO A 164 28.32 10.38 21.14
C PRO A 164 27.80 11.50 22.06
N PHE A 165 26.97 12.42 21.54
CA PHE A 165 26.42 13.56 22.27
C PHE A 165 25.05 13.29 22.89
N VAL A 166 24.48 12.09 22.76
CA VAL A 166 23.12 11.78 23.24
C VAL A 166 23.02 11.57 24.76
N GLY A 167 24.15 11.34 25.43
CA GLY A 167 24.21 10.89 26.82
C GLY A 167 23.24 11.58 27.79
N PRO A 168 23.11 12.93 27.80
CA PRO A 168 22.25 13.63 28.74
C PRO A 168 20.74 13.40 28.59
N PHE A 169 20.27 12.93 27.44
CA PHE A 169 18.84 12.75 27.12
C PHE A 169 18.58 11.40 26.40
N ILE A 170 19.46 10.42 26.60
CA ILE A 170 19.37 9.08 26.02
C ILE A 170 18.04 8.39 26.38
N ASP A 171 17.52 8.61 27.58
CA ASP A 171 16.30 7.95 28.04
C ASP A 171 15.06 8.53 27.33
N ASP A 172 15.01 9.85 27.09
CA ASP A 172 13.97 10.50 26.29
C ASP A 172 13.96 9.96 24.84
N VAL A 173 15.14 9.68 24.28
CA VAL A 173 15.28 9.10 22.93
C VAL A 173 14.81 7.64 22.91
N LYS A 174 15.11 6.85 23.95
CA LYS A 174 14.62 5.47 24.07
C LYS A 174 13.10 5.42 24.23
N GLU A 175 12.53 6.31 25.03
CA GLU A 175 11.09 6.43 25.22
C GLU A 175 10.42 6.80 23.89
N TRP A 176 10.96 7.80 23.19
CA TRP A 176 10.47 8.18 21.86
C TRP A 176 10.57 7.04 20.84
N GLN A 177 11.67 6.29 20.84
CA GLN A 177 11.82 5.09 20.01
C GLN A 177 10.78 4.01 20.35
N CYS A 178 10.37 3.90 21.61
CA CYS A 178 9.30 2.97 22.02
C CYS A 178 7.96 3.42 21.44
N VAL A 179 7.64 4.71 21.57
CA VAL A 179 6.42 5.32 21.01
C VAL A 179 6.34 5.11 19.50
N LEU A 180 7.40 5.44 18.75
CA LEU A 180 7.42 5.26 17.29
C LEU A 180 7.22 3.80 16.86
N ARG A 181 7.79 2.83 17.61
CA ARG A 181 7.58 1.41 17.34
C ARG A 181 6.14 0.97 17.57
N LYS A 182 5.50 1.43 18.66
CA LYS A 182 4.07 1.18 18.89
C LYS A 182 3.22 1.74 17.76
N VAL A 183 3.56 2.94 17.27
CA VAL A 183 2.87 3.56 16.12
C VAL A 183 3.04 2.73 14.85
N GLN A 184 4.27 2.28 14.54
CA GLN A 184 4.55 1.41 13.40
C GLN A 184 3.71 0.12 13.45
N GLU A 185 3.68 -0.53 14.61
CA GLU A 185 2.95 -1.77 14.85
C GLU A 185 1.44 -1.56 14.68
N ALA A 186 0.88 -0.55 15.35
CA ALA A 186 -0.53 -0.20 15.23
C ALA A 186 -0.95 0.05 13.78
N LEU A 187 -0.23 0.92 13.06
CA LEU A 187 -0.54 1.23 11.66
C LEU A 187 -0.50 -0.03 10.77
N SER A 188 0.48 -0.91 11.00
CA SER A 188 0.60 -2.19 10.28
C SER A 188 -0.60 -3.10 10.55
N ILE A 189 -1.03 -3.24 11.80
CA ILE A 189 -2.19 -4.05 12.17
C ILE A 189 -3.47 -3.44 11.57
N TRP A 190 -3.66 -2.12 11.69
CA TRP A 190 -4.85 -1.43 11.17
C TRP A 190 -5.00 -1.62 9.66
N MET A 191 -3.91 -1.49 8.90
CA MET A 191 -3.93 -1.74 7.45
C MET A 191 -4.31 -3.18 7.11
N LYS A 192 -3.77 -4.17 7.85
CA LYS A 192 -4.09 -5.59 7.62
C LYS A 192 -5.55 -5.89 7.93
N VAL A 193 -6.05 -5.42 9.08
CA VAL A 193 -7.46 -5.57 9.46
C VAL A 193 -8.35 -4.97 8.39
N GLN A 194 -8.10 -3.72 8.00
CA GLN A 194 -8.89 -3.05 6.97
C GLN A 194 -8.84 -3.77 5.63
N SER A 195 -7.65 -4.18 5.17
CA SER A 195 -7.49 -4.87 3.88
C SER A 195 -8.31 -6.16 3.84
N VAL A 196 -8.17 -7.02 4.85
CA VAL A 196 -8.88 -8.31 4.90
C VAL A 196 -10.38 -8.08 5.14
N TRP A 197 -10.75 -7.15 6.01
CA TRP A 197 -12.15 -6.84 6.29
C TRP A 197 -12.88 -6.29 5.05
N VAL A 198 -12.25 -5.39 4.28
CA VAL A 198 -12.83 -4.88 3.01
C VAL A 198 -12.97 -6.01 1.99
N GLU A 199 -11.96 -6.88 1.84
CA GLU A 199 -12.03 -8.05 0.94
C GLU A 199 -13.19 -8.99 1.30
N LEU A 200 -13.41 -9.21 2.59
CA LEU A 200 -14.49 -10.08 3.11
C LEU A 200 -15.86 -9.40 3.12
N THR A 201 -15.93 -8.07 3.01
CA THR A 201 -17.19 -7.33 3.16
C THR A 201 -18.26 -7.76 2.15
N PRO A 202 -17.99 -7.81 0.83
CA PRO A 202 -18.99 -8.26 -0.15
C PRO A 202 -19.57 -9.64 0.13
N ILE A 203 -18.77 -10.51 0.75
CA ILE A 203 -19.14 -11.88 1.11
C ILE A 203 -20.20 -11.86 2.21
N PHE A 204 -19.92 -11.18 3.33
CA PHE A 204 -20.80 -11.17 4.50
C PHE A 204 -21.98 -10.20 4.38
N THR A 205 -21.93 -9.23 3.46
CA THR A 205 -23.09 -8.36 3.16
C THR A 205 -24.09 -9.01 2.20
N THR A 206 -23.68 -10.03 1.44
CA THR A 206 -24.56 -10.73 0.51
C THR A 206 -25.52 -11.65 1.28
N PRO A 207 -26.85 -11.54 1.13
CA PRO A 207 -27.81 -12.22 2.01
C PRO A 207 -27.70 -13.75 2.10
N ASP A 208 -27.15 -14.39 1.06
CA ASP A 208 -27.17 -15.84 0.88
C ASP A 208 -25.95 -16.54 1.49
N PHE A 209 -24.87 -15.79 1.79
CA PHE A 209 -23.64 -16.33 2.34
C PHE A 209 -23.63 -16.44 3.88
N PRO A 210 -24.16 -15.47 4.66
CA PRO A 210 -24.22 -15.56 6.11
C PRO A 210 -24.84 -16.85 6.67
N PRO A 211 -25.91 -17.42 6.07
CA PRO A 211 -26.44 -18.71 6.51
C PRO A 211 -25.49 -19.90 6.29
N GLN A 212 -24.52 -19.80 5.37
CA GLN A 212 -23.56 -20.86 5.05
C GLN A 212 -22.42 -20.94 6.07
N LEU A 213 -22.05 -19.80 6.69
CA LEU A 213 -21.00 -19.66 7.69
C LEU A 213 -21.54 -18.80 8.87
N PRO A 214 -22.44 -19.35 9.70
CA PRO A 214 -23.14 -18.57 10.73
C PRO A 214 -22.22 -18.12 11.86
N ASP A 215 -21.25 -18.95 12.25
CA ASP A 215 -20.29 -18.63 13.31
C ASP A 215 -19.36 -17.50 12.86
N GLU A 216 -18.80 -17.60 11.64
CA GLU A 216 -17.94 -16.58 11.06
C GLU A 216 -18.71 -15.27 10.80
N THR A 217 -20.00 -15.34 10.46
CA THR A 217 -20.84 -14.15 10.30
C THR A 217 -20.96 -13.39 11.63
N GLN A 218 -21.15 -14.09 12.75
CA GLN A 218 -21.20 -13.43 14.07
C GLN A 218 -19.87 -12.74 14.37
N VAL A 219 -18.75 -13.43 14.11
CA VAL A 219 -17.40 -12.85 14.26
C VAL A 219 -17.23 -11.62 13.36
N TYR A 220 -17.72 -11.66 12.11
CA TYR A 220 -17.65 -10.52 11.19
C TYR A 220 -18.42 -9.31 11.72
N LEU A 221 -19.61 -9.50 12.26
CA LEU A 221 -20.42 -8.43 12.84
C LEU A 221 -19.76 -7.83 14.09
N GLU A 222 -19.17 -8.67 14.94
CA GLU A 222 -18.43 -8.22 16.12
C GLU A 222 -17.18 -7.42 15.75
N VAL A 223 -16.38 -7.92 14.81
CA VAL A 223 -15.21 -7.21 14.27
C VAL A 223 -15.63 -5.90 13.62
N THR A 224 -16.70 -5.89 12.83
CA THR A 224 -17.19 -4.67 12.17
C THR A 224 -17.61 -3.60 13.20
N LYS A 225 -18.25 -4.02 14.29
CA LYS A 225 -18.61 -3.11 15.38
C LYS A 225 -17.38 -2.55 16.08
N LYS A 226 -16.43 -3.42 16.49
CA LYS A 226 -15.18 -3.01 17.14
C LYS A 226 -14.37 -2.08 16.23
N TRP A 227 -14.25 -2.42 14.95
CA TRP A 227 -13.57 -1.60 13.95
C TRP A 227 -14.22 -0.22 13.83
N LYS A 228 -15.55 -0.15 13.75
CA LYS A 228 -16.26 1.13 13.73
C LYS A 228 -16.00 1.96 14.99
N ASP A 229 -16.04 1.35 16.18
CA ASP A 229 -15.78 2.05 17.44
C ASP A 229 -14.35 2.62 17.47
N VAL A 230 -13.35 1.87 17.01
CA VAL A 230 -11.96 2.33 16.88
C VAL A 230 -11.84 3.48 15.87
N MET A 231 -12.48 3.37 14.71
CA MET A 231 -12.44 4.42 13.68
C MET A 231 -13.12 5.71 14.18
N ASP A 232 -14.24 5.61 14.89
CA ASP A 232 -14.92 6.76 15.50
C ASP A 232 -14.06 7.46 16.57
N LEU A 233 -13.22 6.70 17.30
CA LEU A 233 -12.23 7.26 18.23
C LEU A 233 -11.13 8.03 17.49
N THR A 234 -10.61 7.47 16.39
CA THR A 234 -9.56 8.13 15.59
C THR A 234 -10.02 9.43 14.97
N VAL A 235 -11.29 9.52 14.52
CA VAL A 235 -11.84 10.76 13.96
C VAL A 235 -12.02 11.85 15.01
N LYS A 236 -12.35 11.49 16.25
CA LYS A 236 -12.52 12.46 17.35
C LYS A 236 -11.19 12.94 17.92
N ALA A 237 -10.11 12.17 17.72
CA ALA A 237 -8.83 12.47 18.33
C ALA A 237 -8.12 13.63 17.65
N LYS A 238 -7.73 14.62 18.44
CA LYS A 238 -6.89 15.75 17.97
C LYS A 238 -5.43 15.36 17.75
N ASN A 239 -4.96 14.33 18.46
CA ASN A 239 -3.58 13.85 18.37
C ASN A 239 -3.60 12.33 18.15
N LEU A 240 -3.08 11.91 17.00
CA LEU A 240 -3.06 10.51 16.60
C LEU A 240 -2.24 9.64 17.54
N LEU A 241 -1.14 10.16 18.10
CA LEU A 241 -0.27 9.40 18.99
C LEU A 241 -1.03 8.88 20.20
N VAL A 242 -1.99 9.63 20.73
CA VAL A 242 -2.74 9.22 21.94
C VAL A 242 -3.60 8.00 21.67
N VAL A 243 -4.26 7.93 20.51
CA VAL A 243 -5.10 6.77 20.16
C VAL A 243 -4.25 5.58 19.77
N VAL A 244 -3.20 5.83 18.99
CA VAL A 244 -2.35 4.77 18.43
C VAL A 244 -1.45 4.12 19.50
N THR A 245 -1.10 4.85 20.55
CA THR A 245 -0.30 4.30 21.66
C THR A 245 -1.13 3.78 22.84
N ASP A 246 -2.46 3.86 22.76
CA ASP A 246 -3.34 3.29 23.78
C ASP A 246 -3.29 1.76 23.69
N ASP A 247 -2.77 1.13 24.75
CA ASP A 247 -2.62 -0.32 24.84
C ASP A 247 -3.98 -1.04 24.72
N LYS A 248 -5.09 -0.39 25.10
CA LYS A 248 -6.44 -0.96 24.92
C LYS A 248 -6.83 -1.03 23.45
N VAL A 249 -6.64 0.08 22.72
CA VAL A 249 -6.95 0.14 21.28
C VAL A 249 -6.06 -0.83 20.51
N LEU A 250 -4.77 -0.89 20.83
CA LEU A 250 -3.85 -1.87 20.27
C LEU A 250 -4.31 -3.31 20.50
N SER A 251 -4.71 -3.65 21.74
CA SER A 251 -5.21 -4.99 22.07
C SER A 251 -6.50 -5.32 21.30
N GLU A 252 -7.46 -4.40 21.25
CA GLU A 252 -8.73 -4.60 20.54
C GLU A 252 -8.51 -4.81 19.03
N VAL A 253 -7.63 -4.03 18.41
CA VAL A 253 -7.36 -4.14 16.98
C VAL A 253 -6.51 -5.38 16.66
N THR A 254 -5.65 -5.81 17.58
CA THR A 254 -4.93 -7.09 17.45
C THR A 254 -5.90 -8.27 17.50
N GLU A 255 -6.87 -8.26 18.41
CA GLU A 255 -7.94 -9.27 18.46
C GLU A 255 -8.78 -9.25 17.17
N CYS A 256 -9.09 -8.06 16.64
CA CYS A 256 -9.75 -7.94 15.34
C CYS A 256 -8.92 -8.54 14.21
N LEU A 257 -7.59 -8.40 14.23
CA LEU A 257 -6.70 -9.03 13.26
C LEU A 257 -6.76 -10.55 13.34
N GLU A 258 -6.68 -11.14 14.53
CA GLU A 258 -6.78 -12.58 14.70
C GLU A 258 -8.11 -13.12 14.18
N ASN A 259 -9.22 -12.46 14.55
CA ASN A 259 -10.55 -12.82 14.10
C ASN A 259 -10.72 -12.68 12.58
N THR A 260 -10.22 -11.60 11.97
CA THR A 260 -10.26 -11.44 10.50
C THR A 260 -9.45 -12.50 9.77
N LEU A 261 -8.30 -12.91 10.28
CA LEU A 261 -7.50 -13.98 9.69
C LEU A 261 -8.18 -15.36 9.82
N ILE A 262 -8.84 -15.63 10.96
CA ILE A 262 -9.65 -16.84 11.14
C ILE A 262 -10.80 -16.86 10.11
N MET A 263 -11.52 -15.75 9.96
CA MET A 263 -12.59 -15.64 8.97
C MET A 263 -12.07 -15.81 7.54
N GLN A 264 -10.95 -15.18 7.19
CA GLN A 264 -10.34 -15.33 5.87
C GLN A 264 -10.01 -16.80 5.58
N LYS A 265 -9.42 -17.51 6.55
CA LYS A 265 -9.12 -18.94 6.43
C LYS A 265 -10.37 -19.78 6.30
N ALA A 266 -11.43 -19.48 7.04
CA ALA A 266 -12.71 -20.19 6.96
C ALA A 266 -13.37 -20.01 5.58
N VAL A 267 -13.36 -18.78 5.05
CA VAL A 267 -13.84 -18.48 3.69
C VAL A 267 -13.01 -19.25 2.66
N LEU A 268 -11.68 -19.25 2.75
CA LEU A 268 -10.83 -20.03 1.83
C LEU A 268 -11.14 -21.53 1.87
N ASN A 269 -11.30 -22.11 3.07
CA ASN A 269 -11.69 -23.51 3.21
C ASN A 269 -13.08 -23.79 2.60
N TYR A 270 -14.01 -22.86 2.75
CA TYR A 270 -15.33 -22.95 2.13
C TYR A 270 -15.23 -22.95 0.60
N LEU A 271 -14.47 -22.02 0.03
CA LEU A 271 -14.22 -21.95 -1.42
C LEU A 271 -13.56 -23.23 -1.95
N ASP A 272 -12.58 -23.78 -1.23
CA ASP A 272 -11.92 -25.02 -1.61
C ASP A 272 -12.85 -26.23 -1.55
N ASN A 273 -13.76 -26.28 -0.58
CA ASN A 273 -14.81 -27.28 -0.56
C ASN A 273 -15.72 -27.17 -1.78
N LYS A 274 -16.08 -25.95 -2.21
CA LYS A 274 -16.85 -25.75 -3.46
C LYS A 274 -16.08 -26.22 -4.70
N ARG A 275 -14.79 -25.93 -4.78
CA ARG A 275 -13.91 -26.41 -5.86
C ARG A 275 -13.80 -27.94 -5.91
N ARG A 276 -13.81 -28.62 -4.76
CA ARG A 276 -13.83 -30.09 -4.70
C ARG A 276 -15.11 -30.69 -5.28
N VAL A 277 -16.25 -30.04 -5.04
CA VAL A 277 -17.56 -30.47 -5.59
C VAL A 277 -17.62 -30.24 -7.10
N PHE A 278 -17.11 -29.10 -7.58
CA PHE A 278 -17.06 -28.79 -9.02
C PHE A 278 -15.65 -28.33 -9.45
N PRO A 279 -14.80 -29.27 -9.93
CA PRO A 279 -13.39 -28.98 -10.24
C PRO A 279 -13.13 -27.90 -11.30
N ARG A 280 -14.10 -27.54 -12.14
CA ARG A 280 -13.92 -26.45 -13.12
C ARG A 280 -13.82 -25.06 -12.44
N LEU A 281 -14.19 -24.94 -11.17
CA LEU A 281 -13.99 -23.70 -10.39
C LEU A 281 -12.52 -23.42 -10.06
N TYR A 282 -11.61 -24.39 -10.26
CA TYR A 282 -10.16 -24.14 -10.16
C TYR A 282 -9.64 -23.19 -11.25
N PHE A 283 -10.40 -22.96 -12.34
CA PHE A 283 -10.05 -21.99 -13.38
C PHE A 283 -10.35 -20.53 -13.00
N LEU A 284 -11.02 -20.31 -11.87
CA LEU A 284 -11.34 -18.99 -11.35
C LEU A 284 -10.42 -18.62 -10.19
N SER A 285 -10.04 -17.33 -10.13
CA SER A 285 -9.37 -16.77 -8.94
C SER A 285 -10.30 -16.81 -7.73
N ASN A 286 -9.76 -16.59 -6.53
CA ASN A 286 -10.59 -16.53 -5.32
C ASN A 286 -11.60 -15.36 -5.39
N GLU A 287 -11.17 -14.20 -5.89
CA GLU A 287 -12.04 -13.02 -6.08
C GLU A 287 -13.17 -13.30 -7.07
N GLU A 288 -12.85 -13.95 -8.21
CA GLU A 288 -13.84 -14.32 -9.23
C GLU A 288 -14.83 -15.37 -8.72
N LEU A 289 -14.34 -16.36 -7.96
CA LEU A 289 -15.20 -17.37 -7.36
C LEU A 289 -16.12 -16.76 -6.29
N THR A 290 -15.59 -15.87 -5.46
CA THR A 290 -16.37 -15.10 -4.49
C THR A 290 -17.45 -14.27 -5.19
N SER A 291 -17.09 -13.54 -6.24
CA SER A 291 -18.05 -12.76 -7.04
C SER A 291 -19.13 -13.67 -7.64
N LEU A 292 -18.76 -14.84 -8.15
CA LEU A 292 -19.69 -15.83 -8.69
C LEU A 292 -20.65 -16.41 -7.63
N LEU A 293 -20.20 -16.53 -6.38
CA LEU A 293 -21.05 -16.98 -5.26
C LEU A 293 -21.98 -15.88 -4.74
N CYS A 294 -21.57 -14.61 -4.85
CA CYS A 294 -22.36 -13.48 -4.35
C CYS A 294 -23.40 -12.99 -5.37
N GLU A 295 -23.13 -13.16 -6.67
CA GLU A 295 -23.97 -12.66 -7.75
C GLU A 295 -25.17 -13.58 -8.04
N LYS A 296 -26.36 -12.98 -8.10
CA LYS A 296 -27.62 -13.70 -8.34
C LYS A 296 -28.03 -13.70 -9.80
N ASP A 297 -27.54 -12.73 -10.58
CA ASP A 297 -27.88 -12.64 -11.99
C ASP A 297 -26.95 -13.51 -12.85
N VAL A 298 -27.52 -14.57 -13.42
CA VAL A 298 -26.82 -15.48 -14.34
C VAL A 298 -26.24 -14.74 -15.55
N ASN A 299 -26.81 -13.60 -15.94
CA ASN A 299 -26.25 -12.77 -17.01
C ASN A 299 -24.89 -12.17 -16.63
N LEU A 300 -24.73 -11.75 -15.38
CA LEU A 300 -23.48 -11.20 -14.86
C LEU A 300 -22.44 -12.32 -14.63
N LEU A 301 -22.90 -13.55 -14.39
CA LEU A 301 -22.05 -14.74 -14.27
C LEU A 301 -21.45 -15.22 -15.59
N GLN A 302 -21.96 -14.82 -16.75
CA GLN A 302 -21.51 -15.36 -18.05
C GLN A 302 -20.00 -15.20 -18.27
N ASN A 303 -19.40 -14.09 -17.83
CA ASN A 303 -17.96 -13.86 -17.95
C ASN A 303 -17.13 -14.89 -17.18
N HIS A 304 -17.56 -15.27 -15.98
CA HIS A 304 -16.92 -16.30 -15.17
C HIS A 304 -17.15 -17.70 -15.77
N LEU A 305 -18.37 -17.97 -16.27
CA LEU A 305 -18.72 -19.28 -16.84
C LEU A 305 -17.96 -19.59 -18.13
N ARG A 306 -17.63 -18.58 -18.95
CA ARG A 306 -16.75 -18.72 -20.12
C ARG A 306 -15.39 -19.30 -19.77
N LYS A 307 -14.85 -18.99 -18.60
CA LYS A 307 -13.57 -19.52 -18.13
C LYS A 307 -13.68 -20.97 -17.64
N CYS A 308 -14.83 -21.36 -17.09
CA CYS A 308 -15.08 -22.71 -16.59
C CYS A 308 -15.46 -23.72 -17.69
N PHE A 309 -16.05 -23.25 -18.79
CA PHE A 309 -16.55 -24.10 -19.88
C PHE A 309 -15.93 -23.71 -21.20
N ASP A 310 -14.95 -24.51 -21.62
CA ASP A 310 -14.39 -24.44 -22.97
C ASP A 310 -15.49 -24.75 -24.01
N GLY A 311 -15.63 -23.89 -25.01
CA GLY A 311 -16.69 -23.95 -26.03
C GLY A 311 -18.03 -23.28 -25.67
N VAL A 312 -18.19 -22.73 -24.46
CA VAL A 312 -19.41 -22.00 -24.06
C VAL A 312 -19.14 -20.51 -23.98
N HIS A 313 -19.67 -19.75 -24.95
CA HIS A 313 -19.51 -18.30 -25.01
C HIS A 313 -20.68 -17.54 -24.39
N SER A 314 -21.92 -17.91 -24.68
CA SER A 314 -23.09 -17.26 -24.06
C SER A 314 -24.20 -18.25 -23.72
N LEU A 315 -24.98 -17.87 -22.72
CA LEU A 315 -26.11 -18.65 -22.23
C LEU A 315 -27.40 -17.94 -22.62
N HIS A 316 -28.37 -18.71 -23.11
CA HIS A 316 -29.71 -18.21 -23.38
C HIS A 316 -30.66 -18.66 -22.26
N LEU A 317 -31.29 -17.68 -21.63
CA LEU A 317 -32.16 -17.84 -20.49
C LEU A 317 -33.62 -17.61 -20.91
N ASP A 318 -34.51 -18.44 -20.40
CA ASP A 318 -35.96 -18.30 -20.55
C ASP A 318 -36.51 -17.23 -19.58
N ASP A 319 -37.79 -16.87 -19.68
CA ASP A 319 -38.47 -15.91 -18.80
C ASP A 319 -38.37 -16.31 -17.30
N GLN A 320 -38.23 -17.60 -17.03
CA GLN A 320 -38.03 -18.18 -15.70
C GLN A 320 -36.55 -18.29 -15.29
N LYS A 321 -35.65 -17.60 -16.00
CA LYS A 321 -34.18 -17.67 -15.86
C LYS A 321 -33.59 -19.06 -16.05
N ALA A 322 -34.32 -20.02 -16.63
CA ALA A 322 -33.80 -21.36 -16.90
C ALA A 322 -32.94 -21.36 -18.17
N ILE A 323 -31.78 -22.04 -18.14
CA ILE A 323 -30.91 -22.15 -19.31
C ILE A 323 -31.53 -23.16 -20.29
N TYR A 324 -31.81 -22.71 -21.52
CA TYR A 324 -32.39 -23.56 -22.56
C TYR A 324 -31.47 -23.76 -23.76
N ALA A 325 -30.53 -22.84 -24.01
CA ALA A 325 -29.56 -22.96 -25.08
C ALA A 325 -28.20 -22.38 -24.71
N VAL A 326 -27.18 -22.87 -25.40
CA VAL A 326 -25.79 -22.46 -25.25
C VAL A 326 -25.24 -22.05 -26.61
N SER A 327 -24.47 -20.97 -26.65
CA SER A 327 -23.82 -20.51 -27.88
C SER A 327 -22.30 -20.62 -27.81
N SER A 328 -21.68 -21.05 -28.92
CA SER A 328 -20.23 -21.03 -29.11
C SER A 328 -19.74 -19.65 -29.53
N ILE A 329 -18.42 -19.47 -29.56
CA ILE A 329 -17.78 -18.23 -30.03
C ILE A 329 -17.95 -18.02 -31.55
N GLU A 330 -18.11 -19.11 -32.29
CA GLU A 330 -18.39 -19.13 -33.74
C GLU A 330 -19.88 -18.87 -34.06
N GLY A 331 -20.71 -18.66 -33.04
CA GLY A 331 -22.14 -18.35 -33.18
C GLY A 331 -23.05 -19.58 -33.33
N GLU A 332 -22.51 -20.80 -33.15
CA GLU A 332 -23.32 -22.02 -33.13
C GLU A 332 -24.22 -22.05 -31.89
N VAL A 333 -25.50 -22.37 -32.06
CA VAL A 333 -26.48 -22.44 -30.95
C VAL A 333 -26.92 -23.89 -30.72
N VAL A 334 -26.66 -24.40 -29.52
CA VAL A 334 -27.06 -25.74 -29.10
C VAL A 334 -28.25 -25.66 -28.14
N LEU A 335 -29.42 -26.10 -28.62
CA LEU A 335 -30.62 -26.27 -27.80
C LEU A 335 -30.46 -27.49 -26.89
N LEU A 336 -30.61 -27.28 -25.58
CA LEU A 336 -30.53 -28.32 -24.56
C LEU A 336 -31.81 -29.17 -24.54
N ASN A 337 -31.65 -30.49 -24.38
CA ASN A 337 -32.79 -31.40 -24.25
C ASN A 337 -33.56 -31.19 -22.93
N LYS A 338 -32.83 -30.85 -21.85
CA LYS A 338 -33.40 -30.55 -20.54
C LYS A 338 -33.02 -29.11 -20.16
N LYS A 339 -34.04 -28.26 -19.96
CA LYS A 339 -33.85 -26.92 -19.42
C LYS A 339 -33.27 -27.02 -18.00
N VAL A 340 -32.26 -26.22 -17.70
CA VAL A 340 -31.60 -26.23 -16.39
C VAL A 340 -32.12 -25.05 -15.58
N PRO A 341 -32.93 -25.29 -14.53
CA PRO A 341 -33.43 -24.22 -13.69
C PRO A 341 -32.28 -23.59 -12.91
N THR A 342 -32.13 -22.27 -13.02
CA THR A 342 -31.18 -21.51 -12.20
C THR A 342 -31.83 -20.97 -10.92
N HIS A 343 -33.16 -21.05 -10.80
CA HIS A 343 -33.92 -20.49 -9.67
C HIS A 343 -33.79 -21.31 -8.37
N HIS A 344 -33.40 -22.59 -8.44
CA HIS A 344 -33.03 -23.40 -7.27
C HIS A 344 -31.61 -23.09 -6.77
N ALA A 345 -30.95 -22.04 -7.27
CA ALA A 345 -29.64 -21.55 -6.85
C ALA A 345 -29.52 -21.16 -5.37
N ARG A 346 -30.59 -21.30 -4.57
CA ARG A 346 -30.53 -21.06 -3.12
C ARG A 346 -29.66 -22.07 -2.38
N ASP A 347 -29.52 -23.30 -2.88
CA ASP A 347 -28.91 -24.36 -2.07
C ASP A 347 -27.45 -24.69 -2.42
N SER A 348 -26.94 -24.34 -3.62
CA SER A 348 -25.51 -24.35 -4.00
C SER A 348 -25.31 -24.17 -5.52
N ILE A 349 -24.49 -23.21 -5.94
CA ILE A 349 -24.15 -22.99 -7.37
C ILE A 349 -23.57 -24.25 -8.04
N GLU A 350 -22.88 -25.10 -7.27
CA GLU A 350 -22.26 -26.31 -7.80
C GLU A 350 -23.30 -27.31 -8.31
N HIS A 351 -24.49 -27.38 -7.71
CA HIS A 351 -25.52 -28.34 -8.12
C HIS A 351 -26.05 -28.04 -9.52
N TRP A 352 -26.45 -26.79 -9.79
CA TRP A 352 -26.95 -26.45 -11.12
C TRP A 352 -25.83 -26.44 -12.17
N LEU A 353 -24.58 -26.13 -11.79
CA LEU A 353 -23.43 -26.26 -12.70
C LEU A 353 -23.15 -27.73 -13.09
N LEU A 354 -23.29 -28.66 -12.15
CA LEU A 354 -23.21 -30.10 -12.43
C LEU A 354 -24.37 -30.57 -13.31
N GLU A 355 -25.59 -30.11 -13.05
CA GLU A 355 -26.74 -30.39 -13.92
C GLU A 355 -26.58 -29.80 -15.32
N PHE A 356 -26.01 -28.61 -15.43
CA PHE A 356 -25.71 -27.95 -16.69
C PHE A 356 -24.67 -28.72 -17.51
N GLN A 357 -23.56 -29.13 -16.87
CA GLN A 357 -22.56 -29.99 -17.51
C GLN A 357 -23.18 -31.31 -17.99
N LYS A 358 -24.04 -31.91 -17.17
CA LYS A 358 -24.75 -33.15 -17.53
C LYS A 358 -25.71 -32.92 -18.69
N SER A 359 -26.49 -31.84 -18.68
CA SER A 359 -27.44 -31.52 -19.75
C SER A 359 -26.75 -31.28 -21.10
N ILE A 360 -25.61 -30.60 -21.13
CA ILE A 360 -24.80 -30.45 -22.36
C ILE A 360 -24.36 -31.83 -22.88
N ARG A 361 -23.78 -32.66 -22.00
CA ARG A 361 -23.29 -33.99 -22.38
C ARG A 361 -24.42 -34.88 -22.91
N ASP A 362 -25.53 -34.94 -22.18
CA ASP A 362 -26.70 -35.75 -22.55
C ASP A 362 -27.31 -35.26 -23.87
N THR A 363 -27.34 -33.94 -24.10
CA THR A 363 -27.81 -33.34 -25.36
C THR A 363 -26.92 -33.73 -26.54
N LEU A 364 -25.60 -33.59 -26.41
CA LEU A 364 -24.65 -33.97 -27.46
C LEU A 364 -24.69 -35.49 -27.73
N GLN A 365 -24.76 -36.30 -26.68
CA GLN A 365 -24.87 -37.75 -26.78
C GLN A 365 -26.16 -38.17 -27.50
N THR A 366 -27.31 -37.62 -27.10
CA THR A 366 -28.61 -37.92 -27.71
C THR A 366 -28.62 -37.54 -29.20
N LYS A 367 -28.12 -36.35 -29.54
CA LYS A 367 -28.02 -35.89 -30.93
C LYS A 367 -27.08 -36.78 -31.75
N THR A 368 -25.96 -37.21 -31.16
CA THR A 368 -25.00 -38.12 -31.82
C THR A 368 -25.62 -39.50 -32.07
N CYS A 369 -26.27 -40.09 -31.08
CA CYS A 369 -26.97 -41.37 -31.22
C CYS A 369 -28.07 -41.29 -32.28
N ALA A 370 -28.90 -40.24 -32.26
CA ALA A 370 -29.93 -40.02 -33.28
C ALA A 370 -29.32 -39.87 -34.68
N GLY A 371 -28.12 -39.30 -34.80
CA GLY A 371 -27.37 -39.20 -36.06
C GLY A 371 -26.92 -40.54 -36.60
N VAL A 372 -26.34 -41.36 -35.73
CA VAL A 372 -25.90 -42.72 -36.08
C VAL A 372 -27.08 -43.58 -36.50
N GLU A 373 -28.20 -43.53 -35.77
CA GLU A 373 -29.42 -44.28 -36.13
C GLU A 373 -29.99 -43.83 -37.48
N ARG A 374 -30.04 -42.52 -37.72
CA ARG A 374 -30.58 -41.95 -38.95
C ARG A 374 -29.73 -42.31 -40.17
N TRP A 375 -28.41 -42.29 -40.03
CA TRP A 375 -27.48 -42.71 -41.08
C TRP A 375 -27.60 -44.21 -41.37
N THR A 376 -27.61 -45.04 -40.33
CA THR A 376 -27.75 -46.51 -40.45
C THR A 376 -29.05 -46.89 -41.16
N ARG A 377 -30.17 -46.23 -40.84
CA ARG A 377 -31.50 -46.57 -41.40
C ARG A 377 -31.63 -46.24 -42.90
N LYS A 378 -30.95 -45.21 -43.40
CA LYS A 378 -31.07 -44.79 -44.81
C LYS A 378 -30.08 -45.49 -45.75
N GLY A 379 -29.21 -46.36 -45.23
CA GLY A 379 -28.20 -47.10 -45.99
C GLY A 379 -27.11 -46.15 -46.48
N GLY A 380 -25.92 -46.21 -45.88
CA GLY A 380 -24.77 -45.31 -46.12
C GLY A 380 -24.13 -45.35 -47.51
N GLY A 381 -24.93 -45.45 -48.57
CA GLY A 381 -24.50 -45.80 -49.92
C GLY A 381 -24.45 -44.68 -50.96
N GLY A 382 -24.73 -43.42 -50.65
CA GLY A 382 -24.54 -42.37 -51.68
C GLY A 382 -25.22 -41.02 -51.51
N THR A 383 -25.95 -40.78 -50.42
CA THR A 383 -26.52 -39.45 -50.15
C THR A 383 -25.58 -38.58 -49.32
N ASP A 384 -25.45 -37.32 -49.74
CA ASP A 384 -24.65 -36.31 -49.05
C ASP A 384 -25.11 -36.15 -47.60
N MET A 385 -24.16 -36.25 -46.66
CA MET A 385 -24.41 -36.21 -45.22
C MET A 385 -25.06 -34.89 -44.79
N ASP A 386 -24.73 -33.81 -45.51
CA ASP A 386 -25.23 -32.46 -45.26
C ASP A 386 -26.72 -32.33 -45.58
N SER A 387 -27.26 -33.16 -46.47
CA SER A 387 -28.70 -33.22 -46.79
C SER A 387 -29.52 -34.08 -45.81
N LEU A 388 -28.85 -34.93 -45.04
CA LEU A 388 -29.47 -35.98 -44.24
C LEU A 388 -29.69 -35.56 -42.78
N LEU A 389 -28.78 -34.78 -42.23
CA LEU A 389 -28.83 -34.32 -40.85
C LEU A 389 -29.63 -33.01 -40.77
N PRO A 390 -30.54 -32.85 -39.77
CA PRO A 390 -31.13 -31.55 -39.45
C PRO A 390 -30.02 -30.52 -39.10
N PRO A 391 -30.33 -29.22 -38.93
CA PRO A 391 -29.35 -28.24 -38.44
C PRO A 391 -28.94 -28.61 -37.01
N TRP A 392 -27.97 -29.51 -36.91
CA TRP A 392 -27.38 -30.01 -35.69
C TRP A 392 -26.00 -29.39 -35.52
N PRO A 393 -25.49 -29.39 -34.28
CA PRO A 393 -24.17 -28.85 -34.02
C PRO A 393 -23.13 -29.53 -34.92
N LEU A 394 -22.24 -28.76 -35.52
CA LEU A 394 -21.18 -29.21 -36.42
C LEU A 394 -20.33 -30.30 -35.77
N GLN A 395 -20.06 -30.17 -34.47
CA GLN A 395 -19.37 -31.19 -33.68
C GLN A 395 -20.07 -32.56 -33.75
N VAL A 396 -21.40 -32.59 -33.69
CA VAL A 396 -22.20 -33.83 -33.78
C VAL A 396 -22.10 -34.42 -35.19
N THR A 397 -22.26 -33.59 -36.22
CA THR A 397 -22.16 -34.02 -37.62
C THR A 397 -20.80 -34.63 -37.93
N LEU A 398 -19.71 -33.96 -37.51
CA LEU A 398 -18.35 -34.46 -37.68
C LEU A 398 -18.10 -35.75 -36.89
N ALA A 399 -18.57 -35.84 -35.65
CA ALA A 399 -18.43 -37.05 -34.84
C ALA A 399 -19.11 -38.25 -35.51
N VAL A 400 -20.34 -38.08 -36.02
CA VAL A 400 -21.06 -39.13 -36.75
C VAL A 400 -20.28 -39.54 -38.01
N ARG A 401 -19.75 -38.57 -38.77
CA ARG A 401 -18.90 -38.85 -39.94
C ARG A 401 -17.67 -39.67 -39.59
N HIS A 402 -16.96 -39.29 -38.53
CA HIS A 402 -15.77 -40.01 -38.09
C HIS A 402 -16.10 -41.43 -37.62
N ILE A 403 -17.24 -41.64 -36.93
CA ILE A 403 -17.69 -42.97 -36.49
C ILE A 403 -17.88 -43.90 -37.71
N PHE A 404 -18.62 -43.44 -38.72
CA PHE A 404 -18.87 -44.27 -39.92
C PHE A 404 -17.62 -44.45 -40.77
N TRP A 405 -16.84 -43.39 -40.98
CA TRP A 405 -15.57 -43.51 -41.69
C TRP A 405 -14.64 -44.53 -41.02
N THR A 406 -14.52 -44.48 -39.70
CA THR A 406 -13.69 -45.45 -38.95
C THR A 406 -14.22 -46.88 -39.08
N ALA A 407 -15.55 -47.06 -39.05
CA ALA A 407 -16.18 -48.36 -39.23
C ALA A 407 -15.98 -48.93 -40.64
N GLU A 408 -16.11 -48.10 -41.68
CA GLU A 408 -15.89 -48.48 -43.08
C GLU A 408 -14.43 -48.86 -43.32
N VAL A 409 -13.48 -48.06 -42.82
CA VAL A 409 -12.04 -48.35 -42.93
C VAL A 409 -11.69 -49.64 -42.20
N GLN A 410 -12.23 -49.86 -40.99
CA GLN A 410 -12.00 -51.10 -40.24
C GLN A 410 -12.53 -52.33 -40.99
N GLN A 411 -13.70 -52.23 -41.63
CA GLN A 411 -14.24 -53.31 -42.48
C GLN A 411 -13.36 -53.53 -43.72
N ALA A 412 -12.91 -52.46 -44.37
CA ALA A 412 -12.04 -52.54 -45.55
C ALA A 412 -10.69 -53.20 -45.22
N ILE A 413 -10.10 -52.88 -44.06
CA ILE A 413 -8.87 -53.53 -43.57
C ILE A 413 -9.08 -55.04 -43.37
N GLY A 414 -10.23 -55.44 -42.82
CA GLY A 414 -10.59 -56.86 -42.67
C GLY A 414 -10.86 -57.57 -44.01
N GLY A 415 -11.26 -56.83 -45.05
CA GLY A 415 -11.60 -57.32 -46.39
C GLY A 415 -10.44 -57.47 -47.38
N GLY A 416 -9.20 -57.11 -46.99
CA GLY A 416 -8.01 -57.24 -47.84
C GLY A 416 -7.74 -56.05 -48.78
N THR A 417 -6.74 -56.18 -49.65
CA THR A 417 -6.18 -55.08 -50.46
C THR A 417 -7.17 -54.46 -51.46
N GLN A 418 -8.14 -55.22 -51.97
CA GLN A 418 -9.17 -54.71 -52.90
C GLN A 418 -10.16 -53.77 -52.20
N ALA A 419 -10.67 -54.16 -51.03
CA ALA A 419 -11.61 -53.32 -50.26
C ALA A 419 -10.95 -52.02 -49.77
N LEU A 420 -9.65 -52.06 -49.48
CA LEU A 420 -8.85 -50.88 -49.16
C LEU A 420 -8.70 -49.92 -50.36
N GLN A 421 -8.50 -50.43 -51.57
CA GLN A 421 -8.42 -49.60 -52.78
C GLN A 421 -9.76 -48.93 -53.12
N GLU A 422 -10.89 -49.64 -52.95
CA GLU A 422 -12.23 -49.07 -53.14
C GLU A 422 -12.56 -48.00 -52.08
N CYS A 423 -12.15 -48.23 -50.83
CA CYS A 423 -12.30 -47.24 -49.76
C CYS A 423 -11.43 -45.99 -50.03
N ALA A 424 -10.20 -46.15 -50.51
CA ALA A 424 -9.31 -45.05 -50.88
C ALA A 424 -9.89 -44.22 -52.04
N ALA A 425 -10.40 -44.88 -53.09
CA ALA A 425 -11.03 -44.20 -54.23
C ALA A 425 -12.26 -43.38 -53.82
N ARG A 426 -13.09 -43.86 -52.87
CA ARG A 426 -14.23 -43.08 -52.35
C ARG A 426 -13.79 -41.84 -51.56
N VAL A 427 -12.67 -41.91 -50.85
CA VAL A 427 -12.09 -40.78 -50.12
C VAL A 427 -11.50 -39.74 -51.09
N GLU A 428 -10.79 -40.17 -52.13
CA GLU A 428 -10.25 -39.28 -53.18
C GLU A 428 -11.35 -38.49 -53.90
N VAL A 429 -12.44 -39.17 -54.27
CA VAL A 429 -13.64 -38.54 -54.86
C VAL A 429 -14.28 -37.56 -53.87
N GLY A 430 -14.37 -37.90 -52.58
CA GLY A 430 -14.95 -37.04 -51.55
C GLY A 430 -14.11 -35.81 -51.18
N LEU A 431 -12.79 -35.84 -51.43
CA LEU A 431 -11.88 -34.71 -51.20
C LEU A 431 -11.73 -33.80 -52.44
N GLY A 432 -12.39 -34.13 -53.56
CA GLY A 432 -12.23 -33.40 -54.82
C GLY A 432 -10.82 -33.49 -55.39
N LEU A 433 -10.06 -34.52 -55.02
CA LEU A 433 -8.74 -34.82 -55.56
C LEU A 433 -8.92 -35.65 -56.84
N GLN A 434 -9.35 -34.99 -57.91
CA GLN A 434 -9.19 -35.48 -59.28
C GLN A 434 -8.39 -34.49 -60.11
#